data_AF-A0A3C1CCB2-F1
#
_entry.id   AF-A0A3C1CCB2-F1
#
_cell.length_a   1.000
_cell.length_b   1.000
_cell.length_c   1.000
_cell.angle_alpha   90.00
_cell.angle_beta   90.00
_cell.angle_gamma   90.00
#
_symmetry.space_group_name_H-M   'P 1'
#
loop_
_entity.id
_entity.type
_entity.pdbx_description
1 polymer ?
#
loop_
_entity_poly.entity_id
_entity_poly.type
_entity_poly.pdbx_seq_one_letter_code
_entity_poly.pdbx_strand_id
1 'polypeptide(L)' 'MKKGIAFLLFFYTTPILWAQCSICTKTAQQLGEGPAQGMNTGILYLAFAPFAIVGYIGYRWWKNNQLN' A
#
# COMPACT_ATOMS: atom_id res chain seq x y z
N MET A 1 0.35 -33.42 13.15
CA MET A 1 1.57 -32.72 13.62
C MET A 1 2.37 -32.07 12.48
N LYS A 2 2.66 -32.77 11.36
CA LYS A 2 3.44 -32.20 10.24
C LYS A 2 2.83 -30.95 9.57
N LYS A 3 1.49 -30.88 9.46
CA LYS A 3 0.79 -29.73 8.81
C LYS A 3 0.81 -28.45 9.65
N GLY A 4 0.77 -28.56 10.98
CA GLY A 4 0.88 -27.40 11.88
C GLY A 4 2.30 -26.83 11.90
N ILE A 5 3.32 -27.69 11.83
CA ILE A 5 4.72 -27.28 11.73
C ILE A 5 4.98 -26.58 10.39
N ALA A 6 4.43 -27.07 9.28
CA ALA A 6 4.54 -26.42 7.97
C ALA A 6 3.86 -25.03 7.94
N PHE A 7 2.70 -24.89 8.58
CA PHE A 7 2.01 -23.60 8.72
C PHE A 7 2.81 -22.62 9.58
N LEU A 8 3.37 -23.07 10.70
CA LEU A 8 4.24 -22.25 11.56
C LEU A 8 5.54 -21.83 10.86
N LEU A 9 6.13 -22.69 10.04
CA LEU A 9 7.33 -22.38 9.25
C LEU A 9 7.06 -21.33 8.15
N PHE A 10 5.86 -21.33 7.56
CA PHE A 10 5.45 -20.34 6.56
C PHE A 10 5.32 -18.92 7.14
N PHE A 11 4.88 -18.78 8.39
CA PHE A 11 4.82 -17.47 9.08
C PHE A 11 6.19 -17.01 9.60
N TYR A 12 7.15 -17.93 9.80
CA TYR A 12 8.49 -17.59 10.29
C TYR A 12 9.38 -17.01 9.19
N THR A 13 9.07 -17.27 7.92
CA THR A 13 9.70 -16.59 6.79
C THR A 13 8.97 -15.27 6.55
N THR A 14 9.21 -14.27 7.40
CA THR A 14 8.98 -12.88 7.01
C THR A 14 10.16 -12.48 6.12
N PRO A 15 10.02 -12.38 4.78
CA PRO A 15 11.05 -11.70 4.04
C PRO A 15 11.17 -10.30 4.63
N ILE A 16 12.40 -9.86 4.89
CA ILE A 16 12.68 -8.45 5.11
C ILE A 16 12.41 -7.78 3.75
N LEU A 17 11.14 -7.51 3.48
CA LEU A 17 10.73 -6.65 2.39
C LEU A 17 11.21 -5.27 2.78
N TRP A 18 12.46 -4.95 2.42
CA TRP A 18 12.83 -3.56 2.15
C TRP A 18 11.72 -3.03 1.26
N ALA A 19 10.95 -2.05 1.72
CA ALA A 19 9.88 -1.47 0.93
C ALA A 19 10.47 -1.15 -0.45
N GLN A 20 10.08 -1.92 -1.48
CA GLN A 20 10.62 -1.82 -2.85
C GLN A 20 10.21 -0.49 -3.52
N CYS A 21 9.60 0.42 -2.76
CA CYS A 21 9.11 1.72 -3.18
C CYS A 21 10.17 2.83 -3.14
N SER A 22 11.46 2.52 -2.95
CA SER A 22 12.52 3.54 -3.00
C SER A 22 13.23 3.67 -4.35
N ILE A 23 12.83 2.90 -5.38
CA ILE A 23 13.26 3.21 -6.75
C ILE A 23 12.82 4.64 -7.08
N CYS A 24 11.58 4.99 -6.74
CA CYS A 24 11.04 6.32 -7.00
C CYS A 24 11.77 7.42 -6.20
N THR A 25 12.13 7.21 -4.93
CA THR A 25 12.87 8.22 -4.16
C THR A 25 14.28 8.44 -4.71
N LYS A 26 14.97 7.37 -5.11
CA LYS A 26 16.29 7.45 -5.73
C LYS A 26 16.23 8.14 -7.09
N THR A 27 15.21 7.85 -7.89
CA THR A 27 14.95 8.57 -9.15
C THR A 27 14.64 10.03 -8.85
N ALA A 28 13.77 10.36 -7.89
CA ALA A 28 13.40 11.74 -7.54
C ALA A 28 14.63 12.60 -7.21
N GLN A 29 15.57 12.05 -6.43
CA GLN A 29 16.82 12.73 -6.07
C GLN A 29 17.69 13.10 -7.28
N GLN A 30 17.51 12.46 -8.44
CA GLN A 30 18.24 12.78 -9.67
C GLN A 30 17.59 13.90 -10.49
N LEU A 31 16.33 14.29 -10.21
CA LEU A 31 15.60 15.28 -10.99
C LEU A 31 15.69 16.72 -10.41
N GLY A 32 16.36 16.93 -9.27
CA GLY A 32 16.42 18.22 -8.57
C GLY A 32 15.19 18.51 -7.70
N GLU A 33 15.25 19.54 -6.85
CA GLU A 33 14.27 19.82 -5.77
C GLU A 33 12.80 19.87 -6.24
N GLY A 34 12.50 20.65 -7.30
CA GLY A 34 11.12 20.84 -7.78
C GLY A 34 10.46 19.54 -8.29
N PRO A 35 11.07 18.86 -9.28
CA PRO A 35 10.53 17.59 -9.78
C PRO A 35 10.54 16.46 -8.73
N ALA A 36 11.53 16.44 -7.82
CA ALA A 36 11.59 15.47 -6.73
C ALA A 36 10.38 15.58 -5.79
N GLN A 37 10.01 16.82 -5.44
CA GLN A 37 8.85 17.09 -4.58
C GLN A 37 7.52 16.74 -5.27
N GLY A 38 7.39 17.07 -6.56
CA GLY A 38 6.23 16.69 -7.37
C GLY A 38 6.05 15.17 -7.45
N MET A 39 7.15 14.43 -7.62
CA MET A 39 7.11 12.97 -7.71
C MET A 39 6.72 12.31 -6.38
N ASN A 40 7.26 12.79 -5.24
CA ASN A 40 6.86 12.30 -3.92
C ASN A 40 5.37 12.53 -3.64
N THR A 41 4.83 13.68 -4.06
CA THR A 41 3.40 13.98 -3.94
C THR A 41 2.56 13.01 -4.76
N GLY A 42 3.01 12.68 -5.99
CA GLY A 42 2.35 11.68 -6.84
C GLY A 42 2.32 10.27 -6.23
N ILE A 43 3.41 9.84 -5.58
CA ILE A 43 3.46 8.55 -4.87
C ILE A 43 2.44 8.51 -3.73
N LEU A 44 2.39 9.57 -2.91
CA LEU A 44 1.44 9.66 -1.81
C LEU A 44 -0.01 9.66 -2.32
N TYR A 45 -0.27 10.38 -3.42
CA TYR A 45 -1.59 10.39 -4.05
C TYR A 45 -2.02 8.99 -4.50
N LEU A 46 -1.15 8.27 -5.22
CA LEU A 46 -1.44 6.92 -5.71
C LEU A 46 -1.55 5.91 -4.56
N ALA A 47 -0.77 6.07 -3.49
CA ALA A 47 -0.86 5.23 -2.29
C ALA A 47 -2.18 5.45 -1.53
N PHE A 48 -2.69 6.68 -1.48
CA PHE A 48 -3.95 7.01 -0.82
C PHE A 48 -5.18 6.58 -1.63
N ALA A 49 -5.11 6.64 -2.96
CA ALA A 49 -6.21 6.33 -3.87
C ALA A 49 -6.95 4.99 -3.58
N PRO A 50 -6.29 3.83 -3.40
CA PRO A 50 -6.99 2.57 -3.15
C PRO A 50 -7.79 2.60 -1.84
N PHE A 51 -7.26 3.22 -0.78
CA PHE A 51 -7.96 3.36 0.50
C PHE A 51 -9.18 4.26 0.36
N ALA A 52 -9.05 5.38 -0.36
CA ALA A 52 -10.16 6.28 -0.62
C ALA A 52 -11.28 5.59 -1.41
N ILE A 53 -10.93 4.83 -2.45
CA ILE A 53 -11.88 4.09 -3.28
C ILE A 53 -12.64 3.04 -2.44
N VAL A 54 -11.90 2.21 -1.70
CA VAL A 54 -12.50 1.16 -0.85
C VAL A 54 -13.37 1.77 0.24
N GLY A 55 -12.91 2.85 0.89
CA GLY A 55 -13.67 3.57 1.90
C GLY A 55 -14.98 4.14 1.34
N TYR A 56 -14.93 4.73 0.16
CA TYR A 56 -16.12 5.26 -0.52
C TYR A 56 -17.13 4.16 -0.87
N ILE A 57 -16.67 3.05 -1.45
CA ILE A 57 -17.52 1.90 -1.80
C ILE A 57 -18.14 1.31 -0.54
N GLY A 58 -17.36 1.07 0.50
CA GLY A 58 -17.82 0.53 1.78
C GLY A 58 -18.87 1.41 2.45
N TYR A 59 -18.63 2.73 2.47
CA TYR A 59 -19.60 3.70 3.01
C TYR A 59 -20.92 3.68 2.23
N ARG A 60 -20.86 3.67 0.89
CA ARG A 60 -22.05 3.60 0.03
C ARG A 60 -22.84 2.31 0.26
N TRP A 61 -22.15 1.18 0.38
CA TRP A 61 -22.78 -0.11 0.64
C TRP A 61 -23.46 -0.16 2.00
N TRP A 62 -22.79 0.29 3.06
CA TRP A 62 -23.36 0.35 4.40
C TRP A 62 -24.62 1.21 4.45
N LYS A 63 -24.56 2.42 3.87
CA LYS A 63 -25.73 3.32 3.80
C LYS A 63 -26.89 2.69 3.04
N ASN A 64 -26.61 1.98 1.94
CA ASN A 64 -27.65 1.29 1.17
C ASN A 64 -28.28 0.13 1.95
N ASN A 65 -27.51 -0.61 2.74
CA ASN A 65 -28.02 -1.70 3.58
C ASN A 65 -28.77 -1.21 4.81
N GLN A 66 -28.52 0.02 5.29
CA GLN A 66 -29.28 0.62 6.39
C GLN A 66 -30.61 1.23 5.94
N LEU A 67 -30.79 1.48 4.64
CA LEU A 67 -32.02 2.00 4.05
C LEU A 67 -32.99 0.90 3.58
N ASN A 68 -32.53 -0.35 3.56
CA ASN A 68 -33.35 -1.56 3.35
C ASN A 68 -33.70 -2.19 4.70
#